data_AF-X1B6R0-F1
#
_entry.id   AF-X1B6R0-F1
#
_cell.length_a   1.000
_cell.length_b   1.000
_cell.length_c   1.000
_cell.angle_alpha   90.00
_cell.angle_beta   90.00
_cell.angle_gamma   90.00
#
_symmetry.space_group_name_H-M   'P 1'
#
loop_
_entity.id
_entity.type
_entity.pdbx_description
1 polymer ?
#
loop_
_entity_poly.entity_id
_entity_poly.type
_entity_poly.pdbx_seq_one_letter_code
_entity_poly.pdbx_strand_id
1 'polypeptide(L)'
;KNNVYIEITSRKGHSLTNGIVAKVGREAGVRFLINSDAHNHSDLFQSDFQSKVGIGSGLESDEVENILSRNSKDFLSKIRY
;
A
#
# COMPACT_ATOMS: atom_id res chain seq x y z
N LYS A 1 10.34 10.70 -14.16
CA LYS A 1 9.60 9.88 -13.16
C LYS A 1 10.07 8.43 -13.28
N ASN A 2 10.43 7.76 -12.18
CA ASN A 2 11.11 6.45 -12.20
C ASN A 2 10.15 5.24 -12.29
N ASN A 3 8.84 5.48 -12.39
CA ASN A 3 7.81 4.44 -12.48
C ASN A 3 7.93 3.39 -11.34
N VAL A 4 8.25 3.85 -10.14
CA VAL A 4 8.37 3.01 -8.93
C VAL A 4 7.07 3.03 -8.15
N TYR A 5 6.90 2.00 -7.33
CA TYR A 5 5.80 1.89 -6.37
C TYR A 5 6.41 1.84 -4.96
N ILE A 6 5.73 2.46 -4.00
CA ILE A 6 6.12 2.44 -2.58
C ILE A 6 5.08 1.64 -1.80
N GLU A 7 5.54 0.81 -0.88
CA GLU A 7 4.67 -0.01 -0.06
C GLU A 7 4.22 0.71 1.20
N ILE A 8 2.95 0.57 1.53
CA ILE A 8 2.37 0.77 2.86
C ILE A 8 2.14 -0.62 3.46
N THR A 9 2.90 -0.95 4.51
CA THR A 9 2.86 -2.29 5.11
C THR A 9 1.89 -2.37 6.27
N SER A 10 1.18 -3.49 6.45
CA SER A 10 0.43 -3.77 7.69
C SER A 10 1.25 -4.48 8.76
N ARG A 11 2.53 -4.80 8.49
CA ARG A 11 3.37 -5.56 9.41
C ARG A 11 3.58 -4.79 10.71
N LYS A 12 3.26 -5.43 11.83
CA LYS A 12 3.42 -4.88 13.17
C LYS A 12 4.86 -4.39 13.37
N GLY A 13 4.99 -3.15 13.85
CA GLY A 13 6.29 -2.50 14.10
C GLY A 13 6.84 -1.78 12.87
N HIS A 14 6.70 -2.34 11.66
CA HIS A 14 7.13 -1.67 10.43
C HIS A 14 6.14 -0.59 9.99
N SER A 15 4.86 -0.76 10.31
CA SER A 15 3.78 0.17 9.94
C SER A 15 3.74 1.48 10.73
N LEU A 16 4.57 1.64 11.77
CA LEU A 16 4.51 2.76 12.71
C LEU A 16 4.70 4.13 12.04
N THR A 17 5.47 4.18 10.95
CA THR A 17 5.77 5.43 10.23
C THR A 17 5.06 5.53 8.88
N ASN A 18 4.06 4.68 8.61
CA ASN A 18 3.33 4.71 7.34
C ASN A 18 2.73 6.09 7.04
N GLY A 19 2.31 6.85 8.06
CA GLY A 19 1.85 8.24 7.91
C GLY A 19 2.86 9.16 7.22
N ILE A 20 4.15 9.02 7.57
CA ILE A 20 5.23 9.79 6.95
C ILE A 20 5.47 9.31 5.51
N VAL A 21 5.44 7.99 5.29
CA VAL A 21 5.60 7.39 3.96
C VAL A 21 4.51 7.86 3.00
N ALA A 22 3.25 7.82 3.45
CA ALA A 22 2.10 8.29 2.66
C ALA A 22 2.22 9.78 2.32
N LYS A 23 2.51 10.63 3.33
CA LYS A 23 2.68 12.07 3.12
C LYS A 23 3.78 12.39 2.09
N VAL A 24 5.00 11.90 2.33
CA VAL A 24 6.16 12.21 1.47
C VAL A 24 6.01 11.57 0.08
N GLY A 25 5.47 10.35 0.01
CA GLY A 25 5.24 9.68 -1.26
C GLY A 25 4.19 10.41 -2.12
N ARG A 26 3.13 10.95 -1.51
CA ARG A 26 2.13 11.77 -2.19
C ARG A 26 2.75 13.06 -2.75
N GLU A 27 3.53 13.77 -1.94
CA GLU A 27 4.29 14.96 -2.37
C GLU A 27 5.25 14.66 -3.54
N ALA A 28 5.87 13.48 -3.53
CA ALA A 28 6.73 13.00 -4.62
C ALA A 28 5.95 12.44 -5.83
N GLY A 29 4.63 12.30 -5.74
CA GLY A 29 3.76 11.76 -6.79
C GLY A 29 4.08 10.31 -7.17
N VAL A 30 4.46 9.48 -6.18
CA VAL A 30 4.67 8.04 -6.35
C VAL A 30 3.32 7.31 -6.42
N ARG A 31 3.34 6.07 -6.90
CA ARG A 31 2.21 5.16 -6.75
C ARG A 31 2.44 4.28 -5.52
N PHE A 32 1.36 3.93 -4.84
CA PHE A 32 1.45 3.09 -3.64
C PHE A 32 0.94 1.67 -3.91
N LEU A 33 1.36 0.75 -3.06
CA LEU A 33 0.80 -0.59 -2.86
C LEU A 33 0.53 -0.77 -1.36
N ILE A 34 -0.43 -1.62 -1.00
CA ILE A 34 -0.68 -1.99 0.40
C ILE A 34 -0.47 -3.50 0.53
N ASN A 35 0.46 -3.92 1.37
CA ASN A 35 0.81 -5.34 1.54
C ASN A 35 0.96 -5.72 3.01
N SER A 36 0.86 -7.01 3.28
CA SER A 36 0.94 -7.52 4.64
C SER A 36 2.36 -7.69 5.17
N ASP A 37 3.34 -7.84 4.28
CA ASP A 37 4.70 -8.30 4.63
C ASP A 37 4.62 -9.55 5.54
N ALA A 38 3.83 -10.54 5.06
CA ALA A 38 3.40 -11.68 5.86
C ALA A 38 4.53 -12.67 6.13
N HIS A 39 4.74 -12.98 7.41
CA HIS A 39 5.65 -14.03 7.87
C HIS A 39 4.89 -15.27 8.34
N ASN A 40 3.59 -15.15 8.61
CA ASN A 40 2.71 -16.27 8.94
C ASN A 40 1.26 -16.01 8.46
N HIS A 41 0.39 -17.02 8.58
CA HIS A 41 -0.99 -16.95 8.09
C HIS A 41 -1.83 -15.85 8.76
N SER A 42 -1.51 -15.44 10.00
CA SER A 42 -2.25 -14.39 10.70
C SER A 42 -1.92 -12.98 10.19
N ASP A 43 -0.86 -12.83 9.39
CA ASP A 43 -0.51 -11.56 8.74
C ASP A 43 -1.32 -11.33 7.45
N LEU A 44 -1.97 -12.38 6.89
CA LEU A 44 -2.77 -12.24 5.67
C LEU A 44 -4.00 -11.36 5.89
N PHE A 45 -4.33 -10.55 4.89
CA PHE A 45 -5.49 -9.68 4.96
C PHE A 45 -6.79 -10.47 5.09
N GLN A 46 -7.67 -9.99 5.96
CA GLN A 46 -9.05 -10.46 6.10
C GLN A 46 -10.00 -9.29 5.95
N SER A 47 -11.13 -9.52 5.30
CA SER A 47 -12.20 -8.53 5.12
C SER A 47 -11.67 -7.19 4.57
N ASP A 48 -11.95 -6.08 5.26
CA ASP A 48 -11.59 -4.72 4.87
C ASP A 48 -10.26 -4.25 5.50
N PHE A 49 -9.47 -5.14 6.10
CA PHE A 49 -8.28 -4.75 6.85
C PHE A 49 -7.23 -4.06 5.99
N GLN A 50 -7.05 -4.48 4.73
CA GLN A 50 -6.14 -3.82 3.79
C GLN A 50 -6.53 -2.35 3.55
N SER A 51 -7.83 -2.07 3.40
CA SER A 51 -8.34 -0.70 3.26
C SER A 51 -8.10 0.11 4.54
N LYS A 52 -8.37 -0.48 5.72
CA LYS A 52 -8.12 0.16 7.02
C LYS A 52 -6.64 0.53 7.21
N VAL A 53 -5.72 -0.32 6.75
CA VAL A 53 -4.27 -0.02 6.78
C VAL A 53 -3.96 1.20 5.93
N GLY A 54 -4.51 1.28 4.71
CA GLY A 54 -4.33 2.44 3.83
C GLY A 54 -4.85 3.73 4.45
N ILE A 55 -6.12 3.74 4.88
CA ILE A 55 -6.74 4.91 5.52
C ILE A 55 -6.02 5.30 6.80
N GLY A 56 -5.69 4.32 7.66
CA GLY A 56 -4.94 4.55 8.90
C GLY A 56 -3.53 5.06 8.69
N SER A 57 -2.98 4.89 7.48
CA SER A 57 -1.70 5.46 7.06
C SER A 57 -1.83 6.88 6.51
N GLY A 58 -3.03 7.46 6.49
CA GLY A 58 -3.28 8.81 5.97
C GLY A 58 -3.42 8.89 4.45
N LEU A 59 -3.66 7.75 3.77
CA LEU A 59 -4.13 7.76 2.38
C LEU A 59 -5.60 8.14 2.32
N GLU A 60 -5.99 8.84 1.26
CA GLU A 60 -7.38 9.18 0.97
C GLU A 60 -8.14 7.97 0.44
N SER A 61 -9.47 7.95 0.58
CA SER A 61 -10.30 6.81 0.19
C SER A 61 -10.19 6.45 -1.30
N ASP A 62 -10.06 7.45 -2.16
CA ASP A 62 -9.87 7.27 -3.60
C ASP A 62 -8.46 6.75 -3.93
N GLU A 63 -7.43 7.17 -3.19
CA GLU A 63 -6.08 6.59 -3.29
C GLU A 63 -6.12 5.09 -2.93
N VAL A 64 -6.78 4.73 -1.83
CA VAL A 64 -6.93 3.32 -1.40
C VAL A 64 -7.70 2.53 -2.45
N GLU A 65 -8.83 3.03 -2.94
CA GLU A 65 -9.61 2.37 -3.99
C GLU A 65 -8.79 2.15 -5.26
N ASN A 66 -8.02 3.16 -5.68
CA ASN A 66 -7.14 3.07 -6.83
C ASN A 66 -6.03 2.02 -6.63
N ILE A 67 -5.47 1.95 -5.42
CA ILE A 67 -4.44 0.96 -5.09
C ILE A 67 -5.00 -0.46 -5.24
N LEU A 68 -6.16 -0.73 -4.64
CA LEU A 68 -6.79 -2.05 -4.60
C LEU A 68 -7.34 -2.49 -5.97
N SER A 69 -7.89 -1.56 -6.74
CA SER A 69 -8.52 -1.88 -8.03
C SER A 69 -7.54 -1.92 -9.21
N ARG A 70 -6.47 -1.10 -9.16
CA ARG A 70 -5.61 -0.81 -10.31
C ARG A 70 -4.12 -0.93 -10.03
N ASN A 71 -3.55 -0.26 -9.03
CA ASN A 71 -2.08 -0.19 -8.90
C ASN A 71 -1.44 -1.57 -8.78
N SER A 72 -2.05 -2.49 -8.03
CA SER A 72 -1.57 -3.86 -7.90
C SER A 72 -1.54 -4.61 -9.24
N LYS A 73 -2.59 -4.46 -10.06
CA LYS A 73 -2.66 -5.08 -11.40
C LYS A 73 -1.64 -4.47 -12.36
N ASP A 74 -1.52 -3.14 -12.34
CA ASP A 74 -0.53 -2.42 -13.15
C ASP A 74 0.91 -2.84 -12.78
N PHE A 75 1.17 -3.07 -11.49
CA PHE A 75 2.48 -3.54 -11.01
C PHE A 75 2.77 -4.97 -11.48
N LEU A 76 1.82 -5.90 -11.34
CA LEU A 76 1.96 -7.28 -11.80
C LEU A 76 2.22 -7.34 -13.31
N SER A 77 1.42 -6.63 -14.11
CA SER A 77 1.61 -6.54 -15.56
C SER A 77 2.99 -5.99 -15.92
N LYS A 78 3.48 -4.99 -15.19
CA LYS A 78 4.83 -4.43 -15.39
C LYS A 78 5.94 -5.46 -15.15
N ILE A 79 5.77 -6.37 -14.18
CA ILE A 79 6.73 -7.45 -13.93
C ILE A 79 6.45 -8.72 -14.75
N ARG A 80 5.53 -8.63 -15.73
CA ARG A 80 5.14 -9.72 -16.64
C ARG A 80 4.48 -10.91 -15.94
N TYR A 81 3.69 -10.61 -14.91
CA TYR A 81 2.75 -11.53 -14.28
C TYR A 81 1.31 -11.13 -14.64
#